data_AF-A0AAV3YRP1-F1
#
_entry.id   AF-A0AAV3YRP1-F1
#
_cell.length_a   1.000
_cell.length_b   1.000
_cell.length_c   1.000
_cell.angle_alpha   90.00
_cell.angle_beta   90.00
_cell.angle_gamma   90.00
#
_symmetry.space_group_name_H-M   'P 1'
#
loop_
_entity.id
_entity.type
_entity.pdbx_description
1 polymer ?
#
loop_
_entity_poly.entity_id
_entity_poly.type
_entity_poly.pdbx_seq_one_letter_code
_entity_poly.pdbx_strand_id
1 'polypeptide(L)'
;MSLASREHAKQYLTQHRIPQLFESLLSSLMMERPENPMEYIEKKMCQIRDLGVENVTWETLISHLHPYRNNIRRQYVRDGSVYDLEFTKLQGEIEEYRKLKREQFESMASTTNDFEDVADLDCVLEQQQSYEPNLFQLTEAHS
;
A
#
# COMPACT_ATOMS: atom_id res chain seq x y z
N MET A 1 15.50 25.17 -38.13
CA MET A 1 14.25 25.25 -37.34
C MET A 1 14.12 26.67 -36.80
N SER A 2 13.00 27.35 -36.99
CA SER A 2 12.84 28.71 -36.46
C SER A 2 12.76 28.71 -34.93
N LEU A 3 13.07 29.83 -34.28
CA LEU A 3 12.95 29.97 -32.83
C LEU A 3 11.53 29.66 -32.33
N ALA A 4 10.51 30.02 -33.11
CA ALA A 4 9.11 29.71 -32.83
C ALA A 4 8.85 28.19 -32.80
N SER A 5 9.44 27.43 -33.73
CA SER A 5 9.33 25.96 -33.75
C SER A 5 9.95 25.31 -32.51
N ARG A 6 11.06 25.86 -31.99
CA ARG A 6 11.69 25.37 -30.76
C ARG A 6 10.85 25.69 -29.52
N GLU A 7 10.26 26.88 -29.44
CA GLU A 7 9.42 27.25 -28.30
C GLU A 7 8.12 26.44 -28.27
N HIS A 8 7.51 26.17 -29.43
CA HIS A 8 6.36 25.25 -29.52
C HIS A 8 6.72 23.82 -29.08
N ALA A 9 7.90 23.32 -29.45
CA ALA A 9 8.36 22.01 -29.02
C ALA A 9 8.52 21.94 -27.49
N LYS A 10 9.08 22.97 -26.86
CA LYS A 10 9.17 23.03 -25.40
C LYS A 10 7.80 23.07 -24.74
N GLN A 11 6.88 23.89 -25.25
CA GLN A 11 5.52 23.97 -24.73
C GLN A 11 4.82 22.62 -24.81
N TYR A 12 4.97 21.90 -25.92
CA TYR A 12 4.46 20.55 -26.07
C TYR A 12 5.01 19.59 -25.00
N LEU A 13 6.34 19.60 -24.79
CA LEU A 13 6.98 18.75 -23.78
C LEU A 13 6.47 19.06 -22.36
N THR A 14 6.31 20.33 -22.02
CA THR A 14 5.83 20.76 -20.70
C THR A 14 4.34 20.48 -20.51
N GLN A 15 3.50 20.76 -21.52
CA GLN A 15 2.05 20.51 -21.45
C GLN A 15 1.73 19.03 -21.27
N HIS A 16 2.45 18.15 -21.98
CA HIS A 16 2.26 16.71 -21.89
C HIS A 16 3.09 16.05 -20.79
N ARG A 17 3.83 16.84 -19.99
CA ARG A 17 4.75 16.36 -18.93
C ARG A 17 5.67 15.22 -19.40
N ILE A 18 6.07 15.26 -20.66
CA ILE A 18 6.86 14.20 -21.29
C ILE A 18 8.16 13.92 -20.52
N PRO A 19 8.97 14.94 -20.13
CA PRO A 19 10.19 14.69 -19.37
C PRO A 19 9.93 13.91 -18.07
N GLN A 20 8.91 14.30 -17.31
CA GLN A 20 8.60 13.70 -16.02
C GLN A 20 8.05 12.28 -16.13
N LEU A 21 7.27 12.02 -17.19
CA LEU A 21 6.80 10.67 -17.52
C LEU A 21 7.97 9.73 -17.82
N PHE A 22 8.91 10.17 -18.65
CA PHE A 22 10.10 9.38 -18.98
C PHE A 22 11.04 9.22 -17.79
N GLU A 23 11.21 10.24 -16.94
CA GLU A 23 12.00 10.13 -15.71
C GLU A 23 11.45 9.06 -14.76
N SER A 24 10.14 9.02 -14.53
CA SER A 24 9.47 8.01 -13.70
C SER A 24 9.65 6.60 -14.30
N LEU A 25 9.44 6.47 -15.61
CA LEU A 25 9.59 5.21 -16.33
C LEU A 25 11.04 4.70 -16.29
N LEU A 26 12.02 5.55 -16.59
CA LEU A 26 13.44 5.22 -16.55
C LEU A 26 13.88 4.81 -15.14
N SER A 27 13.43 5.53 -14.12
CA SER A 27 13.71 5.19 -12.72
C SER A 27 13.19 3.78 -12.39
N SER A 28 11.96 3.45 -12.80
CA SER A 28 11.39 2.11 -12.60
C SER A 28 12.15 1.02 -13.36
N LEU A 29 12.62 1.31 -14.57
CA LEU A 29 13.38 0.39 -15.40
C LEU A 29 14.77 0.11 -14.80
N MET A 30 15.46 1.14 -14.34
CA MET A 30 16.79 1.05 -13.72
C MET A 30 16.77 0.27 -12.39
N MET A 31 15.67 0.38 -11.65
CA MET A 31 15.49 -0.29 -10.35
C MET A 31 15.11 -1.77 -10.51
N GLU A 32 14.11 -2.08 -11.33
CA GLU A 32 13.62 -3.46 -11.47
C GLU A 32 14.47 -4.31 -12.42
N ARG A 33 15.20 -3.69 -13.38
CA ARG A 33 16.06 -4.35 -14.38
C ARG A 33 15.42 -5.62 -14.96
N PRO A 34 14.23 -5.48 -15.58
CA PRO A 34 13.52 -6.62 -16.15
C PRO A 34 14.35 -7.28 -17.26
N GLU A 35 14.19 -8.59 -17.40
CA GLU A 35 14.85 -9.38 -18.46
C GLU A 35 14.37 -8.95 -19.86
N ASN A 36 13.08 -8.60 -19.99
CA ASN A 36 12.49 -8.03 -21.19
C ASN A 36 12.06 -6.57 -20.96
N PRO A 37 12.91 -5.57 -21.26
CA PRO A 37 12.62 -4.16 -21.01
C PRO A 37 11.45 -3.63 -21.87
N MET A 38 11.25 -4.14 -23.08
CA MET A 38 10.18 -3.68 -23.98
C MET A 38 8.79 -3.99 -23.42
N GLU A 39 8.55 -5.25 -23.05
CA GLU A 39 7.28 -5.70 -22.47
C GLU A 39 6.98 -4.98 -21.14
N TYR A 40 8.02 -4.76 -20.33
CA TYR A 40 7.88 -4.00 -19.10
C TYR A 40 7.44 -2.55 -19.34
N ILE A 41 8.04 -1.88 -20.33
CA ILE A 41 7.65 -0.51 -20.70
C ILE A 41 6.19 -0.47 -21.17
N GLU A 42 5.76 -1.41 -22.01
CA GLU A 42 4.37 -1.48 -22.47
C GLU A 42 3.39 -1.60 -21.28
N LYS A 43 3.70 -2.47 -20.33
CA LYS A 43 2.91 -2.64 -19.11
C LYS A 43 2.85 -1.36 -18.27
N LYS A 44 3.99 -0.68 -18.07
CA LYS A 44 4.04 0.58 -17.32
C LYS A 44 3.32 1.72 -18.03
N MET A 45 3.39 1.78 -19.36
CA MET A 45 2.65 2.75 -20.16
C MET A 45 1.13 2.52 -20.07
N CYS A 46 0.68 1.26 -20.04
CA CYS A 46 -0.73 0.94 -19.74
C CYS A 46 -1.13 1.42 -18.35
N GLN A 47 -0.31 1.13 -17.33
CA GLN A 47 -0.56 1.58 -15.96
C GLN A 47 -0.63 3.12 -15.85
N ILE A 48 0.25 3.84 -16.55
CA ILE A 48 0.22 5.30 -16.60
C ILE A 48 -1.05 5.82 -17.28
N ARG A 49 -1.46 5.19 -18.38
CA ARG A 49 -2.69 5.57 -19.09
C ARG A 49 -3.90 5.46 -18.18
N ASP A 50 -3.97 4.41 -17.38
CA ASP A 50 -5.10 4.17 -16.47
C ASP A 50 -5.09 5.15 -15.27
N LEU A 51 -3.91 5.60 -14.85
CA LEU A 51 -3.74 6.59 -13.77
C LEU A 51 -3.93 8.05 -14.22
N GLY A 52 -3.76 8.34 -15.51
CA GLY A 52 -3.67 9.71 -16.04
C GLY A 52 -2.26 10.29 -15.90
N VAL A 53 -1.75 10.88 -16.98
CA VAL A 53 -0.38 11.43 -17.05
C VAL A 53 -0.16 12.57 -16.06
N GLU A 54 -1.21 13.30 -15.72
CA GLU A 54 -1.25 14.37 -14.75
C GLU A 54 -0.98 13.90 -13.31
N ASN A 55 -1.25 12.63 -12.99
CA ASN A 55 -1.05 12.03 -11.68
C ASN A 55 0.29 11.28 -11.56
N VAL A 56 1.07 11.24 -12.64
CA VAL A 56 2.39 10.59 -12.65
C VAL A 56 3.44 11.55 -12.11
N THR A 57 4.03 11.18 -10.99
CA THR A 57 5.23 11.79 -10.43
C THR A 57 6.42 10.84 -10.62
N TRP A 58 7.62 11.33 -10.34
CA TRP A 58 8.85 10.52 -10.39
C TRP A 58 8.80 9.33 -9.42
N GLU A 59 8.02 9.41 -8.33
CA GLU A 59 7.84 8.33 -7.36
C GLU A 59 6.71 7.36 -7.73
N THR A 60 5.75 7.76 -8.57
CA THR A 60 4.49 6.99 -8.76
C THR A 60 4.79 5.53 -9.15
N LEU A 61 5.72 5.29 -10.08
CA LEU A 61 6.08 3.96 -10.56
C LEU A 61 7.10 3.20 -9.70
N ILE A 62 7.68 3.84 -8.68
CA ILE A 62 8.71 3.24 -7.80
C ILE A 62 8.33 3.30 -6.32
N SER A 63 7.14 3.83 -6.01
CA SER A 63 6.64 4.02 -4.65
C SER A 63 6.56 2.70 -3.89
N HIS A 64 6.25 1.58 -4.56
CA HIS A 64 6.24 0.23 -3.99
C HIS A 64 7.64 -0.35 -3.75
N LEU A 65 8.69 0.24 -4.36
CA LEU A 65 10.09 -0.16 -4.21
C LEU A 65 10.79 0.61 -3.07
N HIS A 66 10.19 1.69 -2.57
CA HIS A 66 10.75 2.48 -1.49
C HIS A 66 10.89 1.60 -0.23
N PRO A 67 12.09 1.52 0.39
CA PRO A 67 12.38 0.60 1.51
C PRO A 67 11.37 0.69 2.65
N TYR A 68 10.81 1.88 2.86
CA TYR A 68 9.88 2.20 3.93
C TYR A 68 8.40 2.16 3.54
N ARG A 69 8.05 2.10 2.24
CA ARG A 69 6.65 1.92 1.79
C ARG A 69 6.31 0.48 1.43
N ASN A 70 7.32 -0.35 1.19
CA ASN A 70 7.14 -1.78 1.05
C ASN A 70 6.90 -2.41 2.44
N ASN A 71 5.70 -2.95 2.66
CA ASN A 71 5.27 -3.54 3.92
C ASN A 71 6.11 -4.76 4.35
N ILE A 72 6.69 -5.50 3.40
CA ILE A 72 7.57 -6.65 3.68
C ILE A 72 8.95 -6.14 4.10
N ARG A 73 9.55 -5.22 3.33
CA ARG A 73 10.88 -4.68 3.66
C ARG A 73 10.88 -3.86 4.95
N ARG A 74 9.81 -3.11 5.25
CA ARG A 74 9.66 -2.35 6.50
C ARG A 74 9.83 -3.24 7.75
N GLN A 75 9.52 -4.53 7.66
CA GLN A 75 9.69 -5.46 8.80
C GLN A 75 11.16 -5.76 9.13
N TYR A 76 12.06 -5.64 8.15
CA TYR A 76 13.47 -6.02 8.25
C TYR A 76 14.44 -4.83 8.36
N VAL A 77 13.95 -3.60 8.20
CA VAL A 77 14.76 -2.39 8.38
C VAL A 77 14.69 -1.97 9.84
N ARG A 78 15.83 -2.03 10.54
CA ARG A 78 16.03 -1.63 11.95
C ARG A 78 17.15 -0.60 12.05
N ASP A 79 16.98 0.51 11.34
CA ASP A 79 18.02 1.54 11.19
C ASP A 79 17.81 2.75 12.12
N GLY A 80 16.78 2.74 12.96
CA GLY A 80 16.47 3.86 13.85
C GLY A 80 15.94 5.10 13.11
N SER A 81 15.56 4.97 11.84
CA SER A 81 14.88 6.03 11.10
C SER A 81 13.50 6.34 11.68
N VAL A 82 12.92 7.50 11.29
CA VAL A 82 11.55 7.89 11.66
C VAL A 82 10.55 6.79 11.33
N TYR A 83 10.75 6.08 10.22
CA TYR A 83 9.86 5.00 9.79
C TYR A 83 10.01 3.71 10.60
N ASP A 84 11.21 3.41 11.11
CA ASP A 84 11.46 2.28 12.03
C ASP A 84 10.81 2.53 13.40
N LEU A 85 10.88 3.77 13.88
CA LEU A 85 10.21 4.21 15.10
C LEU A 85 8.68 4.15 14.97
N GLU A 86 8.13 4.66 13.87
CA GLU A 86 6.69 4.58 13.58
C GLU A 86 6.20 3.12 13.53
N PHE A 87 6.94 2.24 12.86
CA PHE A 87 6.59 0.82 12.77
C PHE A 87 6.59 0.13 14.14
N THR A 88 7.62 0.37 14.96
CA THR A 88 7.75 -0.19 16.31
C THR A 88 6.61 0.27 17.21
N LYS A 89 6.24 1.56 17.14
CA LYS A 89 5.12 2.11 17.89
C LYS A 89 3.79 1.46 17.51
N LEU A 90 3.53 1.32 16.20
CA LEU A 90 2.30 0.70 15.70
C LEU A 90 2.15 -0.76 16.16
N GLN A 91 3.25 -1.52 16.16
CA GLN A 91 3.26 -2.91 16.66
C GLN A 91 2.97 -2.98 18.16
N GLY A 92 3.53 -2.06 18.95
CA GLY A 92 3.24 -1.96 20.38
C GLY A 92 1.77 -1.68 20.67
N GLU A 93 1.18 -0.71 19.97
CA GLU A 93 -0.25 -0.36 20.10
C GLU A 93 -1.18 -1.54 19.74
N ILE A 94 -0.83 -2.32 18.71
CA ILE A 94 -1.61 -3.52 18.32
C ILE A 94 -1.56 -4.59 19.40
N GLU A 95 -0.38 -4.84 19.98
CA GLU A 95 -0.23 -5.87 21.01
C GLU A 95 -0.94 -5.47 22.31
N GLU A 96 -0.86 -4.19 22.68
CA GLU A 96 -1.59 -3.63 23.82
C GLU A 96 -3.11 -3.78 23.62
N TYR A 97 -3.63 -3.45 22.43
CA TYR A 97 -5.04 -3.64 22.10
C TYR A 97 -5.47 -5.10 22.20
N ARG A 98 -4.66 -6.04 21.68
CA ARG A 98 -4.94 -7.48 21.77
C ARG A 98 -4.97 -7.97 23.21
N LYS A 99 -4.06 -7.47 24.05
CA LYS A 99 -4.00 -7.79 25.47
C LYS A 99 -5.24 -7.30 26.20
N LEU A 100 -5.61 -6.03 26.01
CA LEU A 100 -6.82 -5.45 26.60
C LEU A 100 -8.08 -6.22 26.20
N LYS A 101 -8.20 -6.60 24.93
CA LYS A 101 -9.33 -7.40 24.45
C LYS A 101 -9.38 -8.78 25.10
N ARG A 102 -8.23 -9.41 25.34
CA ARG A 102 -8.14 -10.70 26.05
C ARG A 102 -8.57 -10.56 27.51
N GLU A 103 -8.05 -9.55 28.21
CA GLU A 103 -8.39 -9.28 29.61
C GLU A 103 -9.87 -8.92 29.78
N GLN A 104 -10.45 -8.17 28.85
CA GLN A 104 -11.87 -7.88 28.82
C GLN A 104 -12.70 -9.15 28.67
N PHE A 105 -12.30 -10.05 27.76
CA PHE A 105 -12.97 -11.33 27.56
C PHE A 105 -12.87 -12.23 28.80
N GLU A 106 -11.70 -12.31 29.43
CA GLU A 106 -11.49 -13.08 30.66
C GLU A 106 -12.29 -12.52 31.85
N SER A 107 -12.40 -11.19 31.96
CA SER A 107 -13.24 -10.53 32.96
C SER A 107 -14.73 -10.89 32.76
N MET A 108 -15.22 -10.85 31.52
CA MET A 108 -16.59 -11.25 31.18
C MET A 108 -16.87 -12.74 31.43
N ALA A 109 -15.89 -13.61 31.17
CA ALA A 109 -15.98 -15.04 31.44
C ALA A 109 -15.96 -15.35 32.96
N SER A 110 -15.18 -14.61 33.75
CA SER A 110 -15.20 -14.79 35.22
C SER A 110 -16.51 -14.30 35.86
N THR A 111 -17.17 -13.32 35.24
CA THR A 111 -18.46 -12.77 35.70
C THR A 111 -19.64 -13.72 35.42
N THR A 112 -19.46 -14.71 34.54
CA THR A 112 -20.50 -15.68 34.15
C THR A 112 -20.43 -17.00 34.92
N ASN A 113 -19.47 -17.18 35.83
CA ASN A 113 -19.33 -18.40 36.64
C ASN A 113 -20.20 -18.44 37.91
N ASP A 114 -21.10 -17.46 38.14
CA ASP A 114 -22.06 -17.48 39.27
C ASP A 114 -23.48 -17.96 38.86
N PHE A 115 -23.64 -18.58 37.69
CA PHE A 115 -24.91 -19.24 37.31
C PHE A 115 -24.64 -20.55 36.56
N GLU A 116 -24.66 -21.67 37.29
CA GLU A 116 -24.65 -23.02 36.71
C GLU A 116 -25.97 -23.33 35.97
N ASP A 117 -25.84 -24.23 34.98
CA ASP A 117 -26.86 -24.88 34.14
C ASP A 117 -27.51 -24.01 33.04
N VAL A 118 -27.11 -24.22 31.77
CA VAL A 118 -27.79 -25.14 30.81
C VAL A 118 -26.83 -25.46 29.66
N ALA A 119 -26.87 -26.72 29.22
CA ALA A 119 -26.22 -27.33 28.07
C ALA A 119 -26.25 -26.54 26.74
N ASP A 120 -25.41 -27.03 25.81
CA ASP A 120 -25.23 -26.68 24.39
C ASP A 120 -24.27 -25.53 24.07
N LEU A 121 -22.97 -25.85 24.11
CA LEU A 121 -21.93 -25.08 23.42
C LEU A 121 -21.12 -25.96 22.47
N ASP A 122 -21.81 -26.63 21.56
CA ASP A 122 -21.21 -27.35 20.43
C ASP A 122 -21.75 -26.76 19.10
N CYS A 123 -21.60 -25.43 18.89
CA CYS A 123 -22.01 -24.80 17.62
C CYS A 123 -21.42 -23.41 17.30
N VAL A 124 -20.23 -23.00 17.78
CA VAL A 124 -19.64 -21.70 17.33
C VAL A 124 -18.12 -21.73 17.13
N LEU A 125 -17.55 -22.87 16.77
CA LEU A 125 -16.13 -22.95 16.35
C LEU A 125 -15.93 -23.26 14.86
N GLU A 126 -16.99 -23.53 14.08
CA GLU A 126 -16.87 -23.86 12.64
C GLU A 126 -17.24 -22.73 11.65
N GLN A 127 -17.62 -21.53 12.08
CA GLN A 127 -17.90 -20.43 11.12
C GLN A 127 -16.72 -19.48 10.84
N GLN A 128 -15.51 -19.76 11.35
CA GLN A 128 -14.32 -18.92 11.11
C GLN A 128 -13.46 -19.32 9.90
N GLN A 129 -14.00 -20.04 8.91
CA GLN A 129 -13.23 -20.40 7.70
C GLN A 129 -13.75 -19.90 6.35
N SER A 130 -14.74 -18.99 6.28
CA SER A 130 -15.03 -18.33 5.00
C SER A 130 -15.49 -16.88 5.14
N TYR A 131 -14.58 -15.96 5.41
CA TYR A 131 -14.74 -14.58 4.94
C TYR A 131 -13.36 -14.01 4.61
N GLU A 132 -13.12 -13.83 3.30
CA GLU A 132 -11.93 -13.21 2.73
C GLU A 132 -11.74 -11.76 3.19
N PRO A 133 -10.49 -11.25 3.19
CA PRO A 133 -10.18 -9.88 3.58
C PRO A 133 -10.44 -8.93 2.41
N ASN A 134 -11.68 -8.46 2.24
CA ASN A 134 -11.94 -7.20 1.55
C ASN A 134 -11.88 -6.06 2.57
N LEU A 135 -10.66 -5.62 2.90
CA LEU A 135 -10.44 -4.42 3.69
C LEU A 135 -9.45 -3.48 2.99
N PHE A 136 -9.75 -3.09 1.75
CA PHE A 136 -9.26 -1.85 1.12
C PHE A 136 -10.25 -1.40 0.04
N GLN A 137 -11.40 -0.86 0.46
CA GLN A 137 -12.28 -0.06 -0.38
C GLN A 137 -12.70 1.21 0.36
N LEU A 138 -11.86 2.23 0.31
CA LEU A 138 -12.16 3.66 0.47
C LEU A 138 -11.00 4.36 -0.27
N THR A 139 -11.13 5.05 -1.40
CA THR A 139 -12.22 5.89 -1.91
C THR A 139 -12.12 6.00 -3.44
N GLU A 140 -13.10 5.46 -4.17
CA GLU A 140 -13.55 6.04 -5.44
C GLU A 140 -14.84 6.80 -5.13
N ALA A 141 -14.78 8.12 -5.20
CA ALA A 141 -15.96 8.96 -5.27
C ALA A 141 -15.88 9.73 -6.59
N HIS A 142 -16.58 9.22 -7.59
CA HIS A 142 -16.96 9.96 -8.79
C HIS A 142 -18.08 10.96 -8.44
N SER A 143 -17.83 12.23 -8.73
CA SER A 143 -18.81 13.16 -9.31
C SER A 143 -18.07 14.17 -10.17
#